data_AF-A0A7S4SX14-F1
#
_entry.id   AF-A0A7S4SX14-F1
#
_cell.length_a   1.000
_cell.length_b   1.000
_cell.length_c   1.000
_cell.angle_alpha   90.00
_cell.angle_beta   90.00
_cell.angle_gamma   90.00
#
_symmetry.space_group_name_H-M   'P 1'
#
loop_
_entity.id
_entity.type
_entity.pdbx_description
1 polymer ?
#
loop_
_entity_poly.entity_id
_entity_poly.type
_entity_poly.pdbx_seq_one_letter_code
_entity_poly.pdbx_strand_id
1 'polypeptide(L)'
;EIPSPLAVFATTAMAGPTRPLVSALVLLCSSAAGASAEASTAFLGKELPLRIVSVLPATRQSRNPDGTRLGGRTALTVVYSRAVIALGADWSAKGNDGRLPESLVPFSLQACKGQPSFSVPGKIRWSTTAIARFDPDVDWPSDLCFRLIPNIALKTFD
;
A
#
# COMPACT_ATOMS: atom_id res chain seq x y z
N GLU A 1 -23.08 -38.72 -30.48
CA GLU A 1 -24.26 -38.38 -31.29
C GLU A 1 -25.40 -37.94 -30.39
N ILE A 2 -25.71 -36.64 -30.38
CA ILE A 2 -27.02 -36.07 -30.04
C ILE A 2 -27.15 -34.85 -30.98
N PRO A 3 -28.25 -34.73 -31.76
CA PRO A 3 -28.35 -33.77 -32.85
C PRO A 3 -28.77 -32.36 -32.39
N SER A 4 -28.31 -31.37 -33.17
CA SER A 4 -28.87 -30.01 -33.23
C SER A 4 -30.39 -30.04 -33.51
N PRO A 5 -31.08 -28.93 -33.26
CA PRO A 5 -31.63 -28.25 -34.43
C PRO A 5 -31.65 -26.71 -34.34
N LEU A 6 -31.43 -26.10 -35.52
CA LEU A 6 -32.21 -25.01 -36.13
C LEU A 6 -32.29 -23.66 -35.41
N ALA A 7 -32.31 -22.49 -36.06
CA ALA A 7 -32.12 -22.07 -37.43
C ALA A 7 -32.15 -20.53 -37.41
N VAL A 8 -31.36 -19.93 -38.31
CA VAL A 8 -31.69 -18.81 -39.20
C VAL A 8 -32.75 -17.80 -38.76
N PHE A 9 -32.40 -16.51 -38.73
CA PHE A 9 -33.26 -15.46 -39.30
C PHE A 9 -32.42 -14.36 -39.98
N ALA A 10 -32.66 -14.22 -41.29
CA ALA A 10 -32.21 -13.17 -42.19
C ALA A 10 -33.19 -11.98 -42.13
N THR A 11 -32.69 -10.75 -41.98
CA THR A 11 -32.63 -9.67 -43.00
C THR A 11 -33.92 -8.86 -43.22
N THR A 12 -33.83 -7.58 -42.83
CA THR A 12 -34.27 -6.32 -43.50
C THR A 12 -35.64 -6.26 -44.20
N ALA A 13 -36.50 -5.30 -43.84
CA ALA A 13 -36.72 -4.06 -44.60
C ALA A 13 -37.95 -3.26 -44.16
N MET A 14 -37.91 -1.97 -44.51
CA MET A 14 -38.75 -0.86 -44.06
C MET A 14 -40.07 -0.66 -44.82
N ALA A 15 -40.99 0.01 -44.10
CA ALA A 15 -41.86 1.12 -44.52
C ALA A 15 -43.19 0.87 -45.27
N GLY A 16 -44.26 1.40 -44.66
CA GLY A 16 -45.53 1.75 -45.26
C GLY A 16 -46.41 2.53 -44.27
N PRO A 17 -46.99 3.70 -44.60
CA PRO A 17 -47.57 4.65 -43.65
C PRO A 17 -49.11 4.61 -43.58
N THR A 18 -49.72 5.02 -42.44
CA THR A 18 -50.90 5.93 -42.34
C THR A 18 -51.38 6.09 -40.88
N ARG A 19 -51.79 7.31 -40.53
CA ARG A 19 -52.18 7.88 -39.21
C ARG A 19 -53.60 7.43 -38.75
N PRO A 20 -54.25 7.94 -37.65
CA PRO A 20 -53.80 8.77 -36.51
C PRO A 20 -54.33 8.30 -35.11
N LEU A 21 -53.91 9.04 -34.07
CA LEU A 21 -54.65 9.37 -32.82
C LEU A 21 -55.04 8.22 -31.87
N VAL A 22 -54.41 8.15 -30.69
CA VAL A 22 -55.05 8.38 -29.38
C VAL A 22 -53.95 8.55 -28.31
N SER A 23 -54.15 9.55 -27.46
CA SER A 23 -53.35 9.96 -26.31
C SER A 23 -52.96 8.84 -25.35
N ALA A 24 -51.70 8.84 -24.91
CA ALA A 24 -51.30 8.22 -23.65
C ALA A 24 -50.36 9.17 -22.90
N LEU A 25 -50.79 9.51 -21.69
CA LEU A 25 -50.21 10.38 -20.69
C LEU A 25 -48.82 9.85 -20.26
N VAL A 26 -47.74 10.57 -20.55
CA VAL A 26 -46.40 10.24 -20.04
C VAL A 26 -46.20 10.95 -18.70
N LEU A 27 -46.08 10.16 -17.63
CA LEU A 27 -45.64 10.63 -16.32
C LEU A 27 -44.18 11.13 -16.43
N LEU A 28 -43.99 12.43 -16.20
CA LEU A 28 -42.67 13.01 -15.98
C LEU A 28 -42.16 12.60 -14.58
N CYS A 29 -41.26 11.62 -14.55
CA CYS A 29 -40.34 11.45 -13.42
C CYS A 29 -39.24 12.51 -13.51
N SER A 30 -39.41 13.62 -12.80
CA SER A 30 -38.33 14.60 -12.56
C SER A 30 -37.49 14.12 -11.38
N SER A 31 -36.39 13.41 -11.67
CA SER A 31 -35.34 13.14 -10.69
C SER A 31 -34.08 13.95 -11.01
N ALA A 32 -33.64 14.68 -9.99
CA ALA A 32 -32.52 15.61 -9.96
C ALA A 32 -31.16 14.99 -10.35
N ALA A 33 -30.29 15.82 -10.94
CA ALA A 33 -28.83 15.70 -10.81
C ALA A 33 -28.16 16.98 -11.33
N GLY A 34 -28.17 18.03 -10.52
CA GLY A 34 -27.24 19.14 -10.70
C GLY A 34 -25.82 18.64 -10.42
N ALA A 35 -24.96 18.74 -11.43
CA ALA A 35 -23.60 18.26 -11.45
C ALA A 35 -22.75 18.91 -10.34
N SER A 36 -22.15 18.06 -9.49
CA SER A 36 -20.95 18.38 -8.71
C SER A 36 -20.01 17.20 -8.88
N ALA A 37 -19.30 17.17 -10.00
CA ALA A 37 -18.33 16.14 -10.35
C ALA A 37 -17.01 16.78 -10.83
N GLU A 38 -16.41 17.61 -9.99
CA GLU A 38 -15.00 18.02 -10.13
C GLU A 38 -14.27 17.74 -8.81
N ALA A 39 -14.17 16.46 -8.43
CA ALA A 39 -13.36 16.06 -7.27
C ALA A 39 -12.77 14.65 -7.37
N SER A 40 -12.66 14.06 -8.57
CA SER A 40 -12.18 12.67 -8.72
C SER A 40 -10.97 12.47 -9.63
N THR A 41 -10.52 13.49 -10.35
CA THR A 41 -9.40 13.37 -11.30
C THR A 41 -8.02 13.76 -10.75
N ALA A 42 -7.96 14.45 -9.61
CA ALA A 42 -6.69 14.90 -9.01
C ALA A 42 -6.00 13.85 -8.12
N PHE A 43 -6.67 12.73 -7.81
CA PHE A 43 -6.14 11.69 -6.91
C PHE A 43 -5.30 10.62 -7.64
N LEU A 44 -5.48 10.45 -8.95
CA LEU A 44 -4.85 9.36 -9.71
C LEU A 44 -3.52 9.73 -10.39
N GLY A 45 -3.17 11.02 -10.46
CA GLY A 45 -1.98 11.49 -11.22
C GLY A 45 -0.76 11.85 -10.39
N LYS A 46 -0.87 11.86 -9.05
CA LYS A 46 0.24 12.24 -8.16
C LYS A 46 0.78 10.99 -7.50
N GLU A 47 1.91 10.51 -8.01
CA GLU A 47 2.62 9.36 -7.45
C GLU A 47 2.78 9.56 -5.93
N LEU A 48 2.17 8.66 -5.16
CA LEU A 48 2.16 8.82 -3.70
C LEU A 48 3.59 8.68 -3.17
N PRO A 49 4.09 9.65 -2.39
CA PRO A 49 5.44 9.57 -1.87
C PRO A 49 5.58 8.35 -0.95
N LEU A 50 6.72 7.66 -1.07
CA LEU A 50 7.09 6.60 -0.14
C LEU A 50 7.24 7.22 1.25
N ARG A 51 6.43 6.73 2.19
CA ARG A 51 6.46 7.16 3.58
C ARG A 51 6.15 6.00 4.51
N ILE A 52 6.55 6.13 5.77
CA ILE A 52 6.14 5.20 6.82
C ILE A 52 4.69 5.54 7.21
N VAL A 53 3.83 4.52 7.16
CA VAL A 53 2.43 4.61 7.58
C VAL A 53 2.29 4.30 9.06
N SER A 54 3.01 3.28 9.53
CA SER A 54 2.99 2.89 10.94
C SER A 54 4.27 2.22 11.37
N VAL A 55 4.53 2.28 12.68
CA VAL A 55 5.63 1.58 13.34
C VAL A 55 5.05 0.85 14.55
N LEU A 56 5.33 -0.45 14.66
CA LEU A 56 4.90 -1.33 15.74
C LEU A 56 6.12 -1.83 16.54
N PRO A 57 6.00 -2.05 17.87
CA PRO A 57 4.89 -1.63 18.74
C PRO A 57 4.65 -0.14 18.59
N ALA A 58 3.38 0.30 18.73
CA ALA A 58 2.96 1.65 18.37
C ALA A 58 3.88 2.71 18.99
N THR A 59 4.88 3.15 18.22
CA THR A 59 5.71 4.26 18.63
C THR A 59 4.86 5.48 18.35
N ARG A 60 4.25 6.07 19.38
CA ARG A 60 3.50 7.33 19.17
C ARG A 60 4.51 8.42 18.84
N GLN A 61 4.98 8.46 17.60
CA GLN A 61 5.99 9.40 17.08
C GLN A 61 5.53 10.87 17.08
N SER A 62 4.40 11.24 17.71
CA SER A 62 3.86 12.59 17.57
C SER A 62 3.13 13.19 18.78
N ARG A 63 3.06 12.54 19.96
CA ARG A 63 2.34 13.19 21.10
C ARG A 63 2.66 12.74 22.51
N ASN A 64 3.56 11.77 22.70
CA ASN A 64 3.91 11.31 24.04
C ASN A 64 5.30 11.84 24.41
N PRO A 65 5.46 12.67 25.46
CA PRO A 65 6.78 13.07 25.95
C PRO A 65 7.60 11.89 26.48
N ASP A 66 6.95 10.77 26.82
CA ASP A 66 7.57 9.62 27.49
C ASP A 66 8.14 8.55 26.56
N GLY A 67 8.17 8.80 25.24
CA GLY A 67 8.68 7.82 24.28
C GLY A 67 7.81 6.56 24.19
N THR A 68 8.37 5.47 23.64
CA THR A 68 7.72 4.16 23.59
C THR A 68 8.64 3.13 24.20
N ARG A 69 8.13 2.44 25.22
CA ARG A 69 8.88 1.42 25.94
C ARG A 69 8.97 0.17 25.08
N LEU A 70 10.18 -0.16 24.66
CA LEU A 70 10.50 -1.48 24.12
C LEU A 70 11.09 -2.30 25.25
N GLY A 71 10.51 -3.47 25.49
CA GLY A 71 10.99 -4.41 26.50
C GLY A 71 11.55 -5.68 25.87
N GLY A 72 12.53 -6.30 26.52
CA GLY A 72 13.13 -7.56 26.09
C GLY A 72 13.60 -7.51 24.62
N ARG A 73 13.31 -8.55 23.85
CA ARG A 73 13.63 -8.66 22.42
C ARG A 73 12.47 -8.31 21.50
N THR A 74 11.66 -7.32 21.90
CA THR A 74 10.48 -6.93 21.11
C THR A 74 10.89 -6.48 19.71
N ALA A 75 10.32 -7.09 18.68
CA ALA A 75 10.63 -6.75 17.30
C ALA A 75 10.01 -5.42 16.89
N LEU A 76 10.75 -4.61 16.12
CA LEU A 76 10.23 -3.41 15.48
C LEU A 76 9.68 -3.76 14.10
N THR A 77 8.48 -3.32 13.80
CA THR A 77 7.87 -3.49 12.48
C THR A 77 7.53 -2.13 11.89
N VAL A 78 7.87 -1.90 10.63
CA VAL A 78 7.63 -0.66 9.90
C VAL A 78 6.81 -0.97 8.67
N VAL A 79 5.68 -0.28 8.53
CA VAL A 79 4.78 -0.42 7.39
C VAL A 79 4.96 0.78 6.47
N TYR A 80 5.26 0.54 5.21
CA TYR A 80 5.42 1.56 4.18
C TYR A 80 4.12 1.78 3.43
N SER A 81 3.97 2.98 2.84
CA SER A 81 2.82 3.35 2.02
C SER A 81 2.74 2.62 0.69
N ARG A 82 3.84 2.02 0.23
CA ARG A 82 3.98 1.36 -1.08
C ARG A 82 4.82 0.09 -0.94
N ALA A 83 4.64 -0.82 -1.90
CA ALA A 83 5.51 -1.97 -2.06
C ALA A 83 6.91 -1.52 -2.50
N VAL A 84 7.93 -2.05 -1.85
CA VAL A 84 9.35 -1.72 -2.04
C VAL A 84 10.15 -2.93 -2.53
N ILE A 85 9.69 -4.14 -2.23
CA ILE A 85 10.36 -5.38 -2.62
C ILE A 85 9.43 -6.22 -3.48
N ALA A 86 9.98 -6.86 -4.52
CA ALA A 86 9.24 -7.81 -5.35
C ALA A 86 8.85 -9.06 -4.54
N LEU A 87 7.68 -9.62 -4.82
CA LEU A 87 7.30 -10.91 -4.26
C LEU A 87 8.27 -12.01 -4.71
N GLY A 88 8.65 -12.89 -3.80
CA GLY A 88 9.57 -14.01 -4.11
C GLY A 88 11.04 -13.61 -4.27
N ALA A 89 11.41 -12.40 -3.85
CA ALA A 89 12.79 -11.96 -3.97
C ALA A 89 13.71 -12.70 -2.98
N ASP A 90 14.60 -13.52 -3.54
CA ASP A 90 15.58 -14.32 -2.81
C ASP A 90 16.98 -13.70 -2.94
N TRP A 91 17.60 -13.38 -1.80
CA TRP A 91 18.92 -12.75 -1.74
C TRP A 91 20.05 -13.76 -1.68
N SER A 92 19.74 -15.04 -1.42
CA SER A 92 20.73 -16.12 -1.47
C SER A 92 21.20 -16.37 -2.90
N ALA A 93 20.30 -16.28 -3.89
CA ALA A 93 20.60 -16.45 -5.31
C ALA A 93 21.57 -15.39 -5.89
N LYS A 94 21.81 -14.29 -5.18
CA LYS A 94 22.71 -13.19 -5.59
C LYS A 94 24.06 -13.20 -4.87
N GLY A 95 24.42 -14.29 -4.19
CA GLY A 95 25.71 -14.43 -3.51
C GLY A 95 25.84 -13.64 -2.21
N ASN A 96 24.73 -13.21 -1.61
CA ASN A 96 24.75 -12.48 -0.34
C ASN A 96 24.56 -13.40 0.89
N ASP A 97 24.73 -14.72 0.76
CA ASP A 97 24.47 -15.70 1.83
C ASP A 97 23.07 -15.58 2.48
N GLY A 98 22.09 -15.10 1.72
CA GLY A 98 20.74 -14.80 2.22
C GLY A 98 20.62 -13.49 3.01
N ARG A 99 21.68 -12.71 3.11
CA ARG A 99 21.70 -11.38 3.73
C ARG A 99 21.07 -10.35 2.80
N LEU A 100 20.31 -9.43 3.39
CA LEU A 100 19.69 -8.31 2.69
C LEU A 100 20.79 -7.36 2.16
N PRO A 101 20.83 -7.03 0.85
CA PRO A 101 21.74 -6.03 0.31
C PRO A 101 21.56 -4.66 0.99
N GLU A 102 22.64 -3.90 1.16
CA GLU A 102 22.60 -2.60 1.83
C GLU A 102 21.62 -1.61 1.17
N SER A 103 21.50 -1.66 -0.16
CA SER A 103 20.56 -0.84 -0.92
C SER A 103 19.08 -1.13 -0.63
N LEU A 104 18.77 -2.30 -0.07
CA LEU A 104 17.43 -2.73 0.29
C LEU A 104 17.16 -2.67 1.80
N VAL A 105 18.09 -2.12 2.59
CA VAL A 105 17.88 -1.88 4.01
C VAL A 105 16.79 -0.80 4.17
N PRO A 106 15.66 -1.13 4.81
CA PRO A 106 14.47 -0.29 4.84
C PRO A 106 14.62 0.97 5.69
N PHE A 107 15.33 0.86 6.80
CA PHE A 107 15.54 1.94 7.76
C PHE A 107 16.79 1.69 8.59
N SER A 108 17.28 2.75 9.22
CA SER A 108 18.33 2.69 10.24
C SER A 108 17.84 3.26 11.56
N LEU A 109 18.45 2.81 12.66
CA LEU A 109 18.20 3.34 13.99
C LEU A 109 19.34 4.29 14.34
N GLN A 110 19.01 5.51 14.76
CA GLN A 110 20.00 6.51 15.18
C GLN A 110 19.71 6.97 16.60
N ALA A 111 20.76 7.32 17.34
CA ALA A 111 20.63 7.94 18.66
C ALA A 111 19.85 9.25 18.57
N CYS A 112 19.07 9.54 19.61
CA CYS A 112 18.49 10.86 19.78
C CYS A 112 19.60 11.93 19.95
N LYS A 113 19.29 13.18 19.61
CA LYS A 113 20.23 14.30 19.76
C LYS A 113 20.71 14.38 21.22
N GLY A 114 22.03 14.37 21.44
CA GLY A 114 22.65 14.46 22.77
C GLY A 114 22.79 13.12 23.50
N GLN A 115 22.46 11.99 22.88
CA GLN A 115 22.71 10.65 23.41
C GLN A 115 23.96 10.04 22.75
N PRO A 116 24.66 9.10 23.44
CA PRO A 116 25.78 8.38 22.84
C PRO A 116 25.32 7.55 21.64
N SER A 117 26.22 7.31 20.69
CA SER A 117 25.95 6.37 19.59
C SER A 117 25.71 4.99 20.17
N PHE A 118 24.75 4.26 19.62
CA PHE A 118 24.45 2.90 20.02
C PHE A 118 24.35 2.00 18.79
N SER A 119 24.50 0.70 19.01
CA SER A 119 24.22 -0.33 18.03
C SER A 119 23.50 -1.47 18.73
N VAL A 120 22.29 -1.80 18.27
CA VAL A 120 21.57 -2.98 18.74
C VAL A 120 21.78 -4.08 17.70
N PRO A 121 22.50 -5.16 18.03
CA PRO A 121 22.66 -6.29 17.12
C PRO A 121 21.28 -6.92 16.86
N GLY A 122 21.05 -7.30 15.60
CA GLY A 122 19.79 -7.88 15.19
C GLY A 122 19.72 -8.09 13.68
N LYS A 123 18.57 -8.57 13.23
CA LYS A 123 18.31 -8.91 11.82
C LYS A 123 17.20 -8.05 11.29
N ILE A 124 17.46 -7.34 10.19
CA ILE A 124 16.44 -6.66 9.41
C ILE A 124 16.01 -7.56 8.27
N ARG A 125 14.70 -7.73 8.12
CA ARG A 125 14.09 -8.50 7.03
C ARG A 125 12.81 -7.85 6.55
N TRP A 126 12.48 -8.11 5.29
CA TRP A 126 11.17 -7.81 4.74
C TRP A 126 10.22 -8.96 5.08
N SER A 127 9.12 -8.64 5.78
CA SER A 127 8.07 -9.60 6.09
C SER A 127 7.07 -9.73 4.94
N THR A 128 6.83 -8.62 4.24
CA THR A 128 6.07 -8.56 2.97
C THR A 128 6.72 -7.52 2.06
N THR A 129 6.13 -7.25 0.90
CA THR A 129 6.62 -6.24 -0.05
C THR A 129 6.63 -4.82 0.52
N ALA A 130 5.80 -4.52 1.54
CA ALA A 130 5.65 -3.19 2.13
C ALA A 130 5.90 -3.16 3.65
N ILE A 131 6.25 -4.30 4.26
CA ILE A 131 6.45 -4.41 5.71
C ILE A 131 7.87 -4.88 6.00
N ALA A 132 8.63 -4.04 6.69
CA ALA A 132 9.95 -4.36 7.20
C ALA A 132 9.89 -4.67 8.69
N ARG A 133 10.75 -5.59 9.14
CA ARG A 133 10.86 -5.98 10.54
C ARG A 133 12.32 -6.06 10.97
N PHE A 134 12.61 -5.54 12.15
CA PHE A 134 13.87 -5.68 12.85
C PHE A 134 13.66 -6.55 14.09
N ASP A 135 14.35 -7.70 14.13
CA ASP A 135 14.36 -8.63 15.24
C ASP A 135 15.70 -8.46 15.98
N PRO A 136 15.72 -7.88 17.20
CA PRO A 136 16.95 -7.69 17.96
C PRO A 136 17.46 -9.02 18.53
N ASP A 137 18.77 -9.23 18.50
CA ASP A 137 19.41 -10.44 19.06
C ASP A 137 19.59 -10.35 20.58
N VAL A 138 19.58 -9.12 21.11
CA VAL A 138 19.73 -8.79 22.54
C VAL A 138 18.52 -7.99 23.02
N ASP A 139 18.39 -7.88 24.34
CA ASP A 139 17.34 -7.04 24.91
C ASP A 139 17.59 -5.55 24.63
N TRP A 140 16.51 -4.80 24.43
CA TRP A 140 16.58 -3.36 24.27
C TRP A 140 17.18 -2.71 25.53
N PRO A 141 18.16 -1.80 25.40
CA PRO A 141 18.67 -1.06 26.55
C PRO A 141 17.55 -0.18 27.14
N SER A 142 17.45 -0.15 28.48
CA SER A 142 16.38 0.53 29.23
C SER A 142 16.29 2.03 28.96
N ASP A 143 17.44 2.68 28.79
CA ASP A 143 17.55 4.14 28.67
C ASP A 143 17.79 4.58 27.22
N LEU A 144 17.48 3.70 26.27
CA LEU A 144 17.71 3.97 24.86
C LEU A 144 16.66 4.91 24.28
N CYS A 145 17.10 6.12 23.90
CA CYS A 145 16.35 6.97 22.98
C CYS A 145 16.89 6.82 21.56
N PHE A 146 16.02 6.43 20.63
CA PHE A 146 16.37 6.34 19.22
C PHE A 146 15.32 6.95 18.28
N ARG A 147 15.78 7.32 17.10
CA ARG A 147 14.96 7.73 15.96
C ARG A 147 15.12 6.71 14.83
N LEU A 148 14.01 6.41 14.18
CA LEU A 148 13.98 5.59 12.98
C LEU A 148 14.13 6.49 11.76
N ILE A 149 15.15 6.23 10.94
CA ILE A 149 15.42 6.96 9.71
C ILE A 149 15.05 6.06 8.52
N PRO A 150 13.94 6.35 7.80
CA PRO A 150 13.58 5.59 6.62
C PRO A 150 14.61 5.78 5.51
N ASN A 151 14.90 4.70 4.79
CA ASN A 151 15.61 4.77 3.52
C ASN A 151 14.62 5.21 2.43
N ILE A 152 14.67 6.49 2.06
CA ILE A 152 13.81 7.06 1.02
C ILE A 152 14.28 6.75 -0.41
N ALA A 153 15.50 6.20 -0.58
CA ALA A 153 16.06 5.83 -1.87
C ALA A 153 15.57 4.44 -2.35
N LEU A 154 14.73 3.79 -1.56
CA LEU A 154 14.09 2.53 -1.91
C LEU A 154 13.21 2.70 -3.16
N LYS A 155 13.44 1.86 -4.16
CA LYS A 155 12.57 1.80 -5.35
C LYS A 155 11.24 1.18 -4.98
N THR A 156 10.15 1.82 -5.39
CA THR A 156 8.80 1.31 -5.19
C THR A 156 8.29 0.58 -6.42
N PHE A 157 7.38 -0.36 -6.22
CA PHE A 157 6.63 -1.04 -7.27
C PHE A 157 5.16 -0.58 -7.19
N ASP A 158 4.61 -0.14 -8.31
CA ASP A 158 3.20 0.24 -8.50
C ASP A 158 2.56 -0.52 -9.68
#